data_AF-A0AAV4F7K3-F1
#
_entry.id   AF-A0AAV4F7K3-F1
#
_cell.length_a   1.000
_cell.length_b   1.000
_cell.length_c   1.000
_cell.angle_alpha   90.00
_cell.angle_beta   90.00
_cell.angle_gamma   90.00
#
_symmetry.space_group_name_H-M   'P 1'
#
loop_
_entity.id
_entity.type
_entity.pdbx_description
1 polymer ?
#
loop_
_entity_poly.entity_id
_entity_poly.type
_entity_poly.pdbx_seq_one_letter_code
_entity_poly.pdbx_strand_id
1 'polypeptide(L)'
;ILQFVYASRCGMLETELLALVPDLSWRELSAHFEYLSSHLILKYQLGLLAFSHTQAQEAVFEFCFKDGMDQVLRIRQKLINYFQEKIGPGKACSRAVDELPWLISQTGNKIQLEKCILDLGVFQQICARGRCSELLSYWQIVDWDREKMAEAYFNACKQSETVAGQGDSGLLKVAETYETLGRFLRDLGLLPQALPALQRALEIRETALDPDDPLVGRSLHQLACLHAQWGKLSTAETLHRHALEICQTTLGPEHPLVARELDALAVLYQKMEKVVVLLVALVVEVVAVVAVEVVVVVAVLVVPVVVVAGVVAVVAEAAGVVVVLVVVIVVIVVVVVVE
;
A
#
# COMPACT_ATOMS: atom_id res chain seq x y z
N ILE A 1 12.01 4.14 -38.27
CA ILE A 1 12.69 3.55 -37.08
C ILE A 1 12.94 4.62 -36.00
N LEU A 2 13.81 5.61 -36.23
CA LEU A 2 14.17 6.63 -35.23
C LEU A 2 12.98 7.38 -34.64
N GLN A 3 11.98 7.71 -35.47
CA GLN A 3 10.72 8.31 -35.05
C GLN A 3 9.96 7.50 -33.99
N PHE A 4 9.90 6.18 -34.13
CA PHE A 4 9.24 5.28 -33.16
C PHE A 4 10.07 5.13 -31.89
N VAL A 5 11.39 5.04 -32.02
CA VAL A 5 12.31 5.00 -30.86
C VAL A 5 12.19 6.29 -30.04
N TYR A 6 12.06 7.45 -30.69
CA TYR A 6 11.84 8.74 -30.03
C TYR A 6 10.47 8.83 -29.35
N ALA A 7 9.42 8.33 -30.00
CA ALA A 7 8.06 8.46 -29.50
C ALA A 7 7.76 7.54 -28.30
N SER A 8 8.54 6.48 -28.09
CA SER A 8 8.45 5.53 -26.97
C SER A 8 9.19 6.02 -25.72
N ARG A 9 8.78 5.53 -24.55
CA ARG A 9 9.42 5.86 -23.27
C ARG A 9 10.75 5.14 -23.08
N CYS A 10 10.79 3.82 -23.30
CA CYS A 10 11.93 2.98 -22.97
C CYS A 10 12.71 2.51 -24.20
N GLY A 11 12.33 2.96 -25.41
CA GLY A 11 12.84 2.45 -26.67
C GLY A 11 11.97 1.33 -27.22
N MET A 12 12.37 0.71 -28.33
CA MET A 12 11.52 -0.22 -29.09
C MET A 12 12.16 -1.60 -29.26
N LEU A 13 11.36 -2.67 -29.25
CA LEU A 13 11.84 -3.98 -29.69
C LEU A 13 11.90 -4.01 -31.23
N GLU A 14 12.79 -4.86 -31.77
CA GLU A 14 12.88 -5.10 -33.21
C GLU A 14 11.57 -5.66 -33.79
N THR A 15 10.96 -6.60 -33.07
CA THR A 15 9.66 -7.17 -33.44
C THR A 15 8.53 -6.14 -33.41
N GLU A 16 8.60 -5.14 -32.52
CA GLU A 16 7.66 -4.02 -32.49
C GLU A 16 7.85 -3.12 -33.71
N LEU A 17 9.10 -2.82 -34.08
CA LEU A 17 9.41 -2.00 -35.26
C LEU A 17 8.98 -2.67 -36.56
N LEU A 18 9.22 -3.98 -36.71
CA LEU A 18 8.80 -4.74 -37.89
C LEU A 18 7.28 -4.79 -38.03
N ALA A 19 6.54 -4.80 -36.91
CA ALA A 19 5.09 -4.76 -36.93
C ALA A 19 4.52 -3.36 -37.26
N LEU A 20 5.23 -2.30 -36.87
CA LEU A 20 4.77 -0.91 -36.99
C LEU A 20 5.19 -0.21 -38.29
N VAL A 21 6.27 -0.68 -38.92
CA VAL A 21 6.80 -0.12 -40.15
C VAL A 21 6.49 -1.10 -41.28
N PRO A 22 5.43 -0.87 -42.08
CA PRO A 22 5.18 -1.68 -43.27
C PRO A 22 6.40 -1.59 -44.20
N ASP A 23 6.72 -2.70 -44.86
CA ASP A 23 7.84 -2.87 -45.80
C ASP A 23 9.25 -2.95 -45.18
N LEU A 24 9.40 -2.84 -43.86
CA LEU A 24 10.71 -3.03 -43.21
C LEU A 24 11.05 -4.51 -43.07
N SER A 25 12.09 -4.96 -43.77
CA SER A 25 12.62 -6.33 -43.62
C SER A 25 13.62 -6.45 -42.47
N TRP A 26 13.81 -7.67 -41.95
CA TRP A 26 14.83 -7.95 -40.94
C TRP A 26 16.24 -7.54 -41.37
N ARG A 27 16.58 -7.77 -42.65
CA ARG A 27 17.90 -7.43 -43.21
C ARG A 27 18.14 -5.92 -43.19
N GLU A 28 17.13 -5.15 -43.58
CA GLU A 28 17.22 -3.70 -43.54
C GLU A 28 17.32 -3.21 -42.11
N LEU A 29 16.47 -3.69 -41.19
CA LEU A 29 16.52 -3.27 -39.79
C LEU A 29 17.90 -3.54 -39.17
N SER A 30 18.48 -4.73 -39.42
CA SER A 30 19.80 -5.09 -38.93
C SER A 30 20.92 -4.20 -39.51
N ALA A 31 20.88 -3.91 -40.82
CA ALA A 31 21.85 -3.02 -41.47
C ALA A 31 21.75 -1.58 -40.94
N HIS A 32 20.53 -1.06 -40.77
CA HIS A 32 20.31 0.26 -40.19
C HIS A 32 20.78 0.31 -38.72
N PHE A 33 20.52 -0.75 -37.95
CA PHE A 33 20.97 -0.80 -36.57
C PHE A 33 22.49 -0.80 -36.45
N GLU A 34 23.20 -1.61 -37.24
CA GLU A 34 24.66 -1.64 -37.25
C GLU A 34 25.25 -0.27 -37.60
N TYR A 35 24.67 0.41 -38.60
CA TYR A 35 25.03 1.78 -38.96
C TYR A 35 24.78 2.76 -37.82
N LEU A 36 23.60 2.74 -37.21
CA LEU A 36 23.24 3.67 -36.13
C LEU A 36 24.03 3.39 -34.83
N SER A 37 24.39 2.15 -34.58
CA SER A 37 25.17 1.74 -33.40
C SER A 37 26.64 2.10 -33.55
N SER A 38 27.25 1.89 -34.73
CA SER A 38 28.62 2.32 -35.01
C SER A 38 28.82 3.84 -34.91
N HIS A 39 27.77 4.62 -35.15
CA HIS A 39 27.76 6.07 -34.99
C HIS A 39 27.30 6.52 -33.59
N LEU A 40 27.13 5.60 -32.64
CA LEU A 40 26.71 5.86 -31.26
C LEU A 40 25.34 6.53 -31.13
N ILE A 41 24.46 6.42 -32.14
CA ILE A 41 23.11 7.00 -32.11
C ILE A 41 22.16 6.11 -31.30
N LEU A 42 22.15 4.81 -31.62
CA LEU A 42 21.33 3.81 -30.92
C LEU A 42 22.20 2.77 -30.22
N LYS A 43 21.68 2.25 -29.11
CA LYS A 43 22.24 1.11 -28.38
C LYS A 43 21.14 0.14 -27.97
N TYR A 44 21.50 -1.12 -27.70
CA TYR A 44 20.62 -2.01 -26.95
C TYR A 44 20.70 -1.69 -25.47
N GLN A 45 19.54 -1.44 -24.88
CA GLN A 45 19.37 -1.34 -23.44
C GLN A 45 18.30 -2.35 -23.02
N LEU A 46 18.71 -3.42 -22.34
CA LEU A 46 17.83 -4.51 -21.90
C LEU A 46 16.99 -5.12 -23.04
N GLY A 47 17.58 -5.27 -24.22
CA GLY A 47 16.92 -5.81 -25.41
C GLY A 47 16.06 -4.79 -26.19
N LEU A 48 15.96 -3.54 -25.72
CA LEU A 48 15.29 -2.45 -26.43
C LEU A 48 16.29 -1.59 -27.19
N LEU A 49 15.91 -1.18 -28.41
CA LEU A 49 16.61 -0.16 -29.17
C LEU A 49 16.27 1.20 -28.57
N ALA A 50 17.26 1.83 -27.96
CA ALA A 50 17.15 3.13 -27.31
C ALA A 50 18.27 4.07 -27.75
N PHE A 51 18.08 5.37 -27.56
CA PHE A 51 19.14 6.35 -27.83
C PHE A 51 20.31 6.15 -26.88
N SER A 52 21.53 6.27 -27.41
CA SER A 52 22.73 6.13 -26.61
C SER A 52 22.90 7.27 -25.61
N HIS A 53 22.51 8.47 -26.02
CA HIS A 53 22.64 9.73 -25.29
C HIS A 53 21.52 10.72 -25.67
N THR A 54 21.26 11.71 -24.81
CA THR A 54 20.16 12.68 -25.00
C THR A 54 20.34 13.57 -26.22
N GLN A 55 21.59 13.92 -26.56
CA GLN A 55 21.87 14.76 -27.74
C GLN A 55 21.49 14.06 -29.06
N ALA A 56 21.61 12.73 -29.14
CA ALA A 56 21.17 11.98 -30.31
C ALA A 56 19.64 12.02 -30.42
N GLN A 57 18.94 11.94 -29.29
CA GLN A 57 17.48 12.06 -29.24
C GLN A 57 17.02 13.45 -29.69
N GLU A 58 17.68 14.52 -29.24
CA GLU A 58 17.40 15.90 -29.65
C GLU A 58 17.68 16.13 -31.14
N ALA A 59 18.81 15.64 -31.65
CA ALA A 59 19.14 15.73 -33.08
C ALA A 59 18.11 14.99 -33.96
N VAL A 60 17.62 13.83 -33.51
CA VAL A 60 16.51 13.15 -34.19
C VAL A 60 15.24 13.97 -34.14
N PHE A 61 14.96 14.68 -33.04
CA PHE A 61 13.80 15.55 -32.98
C PHE A 61 13.86 16.65 -34.03
N GLU A 62 14.98 17.38 -34.09
CA GLU A 62 15.20 18.44 -35.08
C GLU A 62 15.14 17.92 -36.52
N PHE A 63 15.67 16.73 -36.77
CA PHE A 63 15.72 16.16 -38.12
C PHE A 63 14.38 15.55 -38.57
N CYS A 64 13.74 14.75 -37.70
CA CYS A 64 12.56 13.96 -38.02
C CYS A 64 11.22 14.66 -37.76
N PHE A 65 11.20 15.72 -36.96
CA PHE A 65 9.97 16.42 -36.54
C PHE A 65 10.01 17.93 -36.84
N LYS A 66 10.48 18.29 -38.03
CA LYS A 66 10.57 19.68 -38.50
C LYS A 66 9.23 20.43 -38.45
N ASP A 67 8.12 19.71 -38.63
CA ASP A 67 6.75 20.27 -38.59
C ASP A 67 6.18 20.38 -37.16
N GLY A 68 6.99 20.13 -36.12
CA GLY A 68 6.61 20.28 -34.72
C GLY A 68 5.96 19.05 -34.07
N MET A 69 5.39 19.27 -32.89
CA MET A 69 4.90 18.22 -31.99
C MET A 69 3.74 17.38 -32.55
N ASP A 70 3.03 17.87 -33.57
CA ASP A 70 1.90 17.15 -34.18
C ASP A 70 2.31 15.85 -34.86
N GLN A 71 3.51 15.77 -35.42
CA GLN A 71 4.04 14.54 -35.99
C GLN A 71 4.37 13.52 -34.89
N VAL A 72 4.92 13.99 -33.76
CA VAL A 72 5.20 13.14 -32.59
C VAL A 72 3.91 12.56 -32.04
N LEU A 73 2.86 13.38 -31.90
CA LEU A 73 1.54 12.93 -31.46
C LEU A 73 0.94 11.87 -32.40
N ARG A 74 1.10 12.05 -33.72
CA ARG A 74 0.66 11.05 -34.71
C ARG A 74 1.37 9.70 -34.54
N ILE A 75 2.67 9.69 -34.28
CA ILE A 75 3.42 8.44 -34.04
C ILE A 75 3.04 7.83 -32.70
N ARG A 76 2.92 8.64 -31.65
CA ARG A 76 2.43 8.18 -30.34
C ARG A 76 1.05 7.54 -30.47
N GLN A 77 0.16 8.08 -31.29
CA GLN A 77 -1.13 7.45 -31.54
C GLN A 77 -1.02 6.06 -32.18
N LYS A 78 -0.08 5.86 -33.12
CA LYS A 78 0.20 4.53 -33.69
C LYS A 78 0.70 3.55 -32.63
N LEU A 79 1.61 4.01 -31.75
CA LEU A 79 2.10 3.22 -30.63
C LEU A 79 1.00 2.87 -29.64
N ILE A 80 0.13 3.83 -29.31
CA ILE A 80 -1.03 3.62 -28.44
C ILE A 80 -1.91 2.51 -28.99
N ASN A 81 -2.28 2.59 -30.28
CA ASN A 81 -3.12 1.56 -30.91
C ASN A 81 -2.45 0.17 -30.83
N TYR A 82 -1.15 0.10 -31.14
CA TYR A 82 -0.39 -1.15 -31.09
C TYR A 82 -0.29 -1.77 -29.68
N PHE A 83 -0.01 -0.96 -28.65
CA PHE A 83 0.07 -1.47 -27.28
C PHE A 83 -1.31 -1.74 -26.69
N GLN A 84 -2.34 -1.02 -27.12
CA GLN A 84 -3.72 -1.25 -26.69
C GLN A 84 -4.25 -2.60 -27.18
N GLU A 85 -3.91 -3.03 -28.40
CA GLU A 85 -4.24 -4.38 -28.89
C GLU A 85 -3.59 -5.51 -28.05
N LYS A 86 -2.46 -5.20 -27.40
CA LYS A 86 -1.75 -6.14 -26.52
C LYS A 86 -2.26 -6.15 -25.10
N ILE A 87 -3.14 -5.22 -24.72
CA ILE A 87 -3.77 -5.18 -23.40
C ILE A 87 -5.17 -5.76 -23.53
N GLY A 88 -5.38 -6.90 -22.87
CA GLY A 88 -6.67 -7.58 -22.80
C GLY A 88 -6.80 -8.36 -21.49
N PRO A 89 -7.99 -8.91 -21.20
CA PRO A 89 -8.26 -9.60 -19.95
C PRO A 89 -7.28 -10.78 -19.77
N GLY A 90 -6.45 -10.69 -18.73
CA GLY A 90 -5.42 -11.70 -18.42
C GLY A 90 -4.17 -11.67 -19.31
N LYS A 91 -4.00 -10.66 -20.19
CA LYS A 91 -2.87 -10.54 -21.14
C LYS A 91 -2.05 -9.27 -20.96
N ALA A 92 -2.16 -8.56 -19.84
CA ALA A 92 -1.38 -7.35 -19.59
C ALA A 92 0.12 -7.67 -19.46
N CYS A 93 0.84 -7.63 -20.59
CA CYS A 93 2.28 -7.79 -20.60
C CYS A 93 2.94 -6.60 -19.92
N SER A 94 3.96 -6.85 -19.08
CA SER A 94 4.67 -5.79 -18.38
C SER A 94 5.25 -4.73 -19.34
N ARG A 95 5.62 -5.12 -20.56
CA ARG A 95 6.05 -4.19 -21.63
C ARG A 95 4.96 -3.19 -22.03
N ALA A 96 3.73 -3.64 -22.22
CA ALA A 96 2.63 -2.78 -22.64
C ALA A 96 2.19 -1.84 -21.49
N VAL A 97 2.23 -2.33 -20.25
CA VAL A 97 1.91 -1.56 -19.04
C VAL A 97 2.90 -0.41 -18.80
N ASP A 98 4.15 -0.55 -19.24
CA ASP A 98 5.19 0.49 -19.06
C ASP A 98 5.08 1.64 -20.07
N GLU A 99 4.59 1.31 -21.27
CA GLU A 99 4.51 2.24 -22.40
C GLU A 99 3.12 2.86 -22.50
N LEU A 100 2.03 2.09 -22.40
CA LEU A 100 0.69 2.57 -22.77
C LEU A 100 0.19 3.72 -21.88
N PRO A 101 0.17 3.62 -20.53
CA PRO A 101 -0.28 4.71 -19.68
C PRO A 101 0.56 5.98 -19.89
N TRP A 102 1.87 5.82 -20.04
CA TRP A 102 2.78 6.93 -20.34
C TRP A 102 2.43 7.57 -21.69
N LEU A 103 2.30 6.79 -22.76
CA LEU A 103 1.98 7.30 -24.09
C LEU A 103 0.66 8.09 -24.11
N ILE A 104 -0.38 7.57 -23.43
CA ILE A 104 -1.68 8.27 -23.34
C ILE A 104 -1.55 9.54 -22.49
N SER A 105 -0.75 9.52 -21.41
CA SER A 105 -0.49 10.74 -20.62
C SER A 105 0.11 11.87 -21.47
N GLN A 106 0.93 11.51 -22.47
CA GLN A 106 1.58 12.47 -23.36
C GLN A 106 0.66 13.04 -24.45
N THR A 107 -0.49 12.42 -24.73
CA THR A 107 -1.48 12.95 -25.68
C THR A 107 -2.51 13.87 -25.02
N GLY A 108 -2.57 13.90 -23.69
CA GLY A 108 -3.53 14.71 -22.93
C GLY A 108 -4.96 14.15 -22.91
N ASN A 109 -5.18 12.94 -23.45
CA ASN A 109 -6.51 12.31 -23.44
C ASN A 109 -6.82 11.66 -22.08
N LYS A 110 -7.38 12.45 -21.15
CA LYS A 110 -7.71 12.02 -19.78
C LYS A 110 -8.67 10.82 -19.74
N ILE A 111 -9.67 10.79 -20.62
CA ILE A 111 -10.69 9.72 -20.65
C ILE A 111 -10.07 8.39 -21.06
N GLN A 112 -9.18 8.41 -22.05
CA GLN A 112 -8.47 7.21 -22.47
C GLN A 112 -7.47 6.74 -21.39
N LEU A 113 -6.81 7.69 -20.70
CA LEU A 113 -5.89 7.38 -19.62
C LEU A 113 -6.62 6.71 -18.46
N GLU A 114 -7.75 7.28 -18.03
CA GLU A 114 -8.64 6.75 -17.00
C GLU A 114 -9.02 5.29 -17.28
N LYS A 115 -9.53 5.00 -18.48
CA LYS A 115 -9.90 3.63 -18.88
C LYS A 115 -8.71 2.67 -18.83
N CYS A 116 -7.52 3.13 -19.22
CA CYS A 116 -6.31 2.31 -19.23
C CYS A 116 -5.83 1.98 -17.81
N ILE A 117 -5.85 2.94 -16.88
CA ILE A 117 -5.36 2.74 -15.51
C ILE A 117 -6.38 2.07 -14.60
N LEU A 118 -7.68 2.12 -14.95
CA LEU A 118 -8.74 1.36 -14.29
C LEU A 118 -8.77 -0.13 -14.68
N ASP A 119 -8.11 -0.51 -15.78
CA ASP A 119 -7.97 -1.92 -16.12
C ASP A 119 -7.22 -2.65 -14.99
N LEU A 120 -7.88 -3.66 -14.42
CA LEU A 120 -7.36 -4.39 -13.26
C LEU A 120 -6.05 -5.12 -13.56
N GLY A 121 -5.85 -5.57 -14.80
CA GLY A 121 -4.60 -6.21 -15.22
C GLY A 121 -3.44 -5.22 -15.28
N VAL A 122 -3.69 -4.02 -15.81
CA VAL A 122 -2.72 -2.92 -15.79
C VAL A 122 -2.40 -2.53 -14.34
N PHE A 123 -3.44 -2.32 -13.52
CA PHE A 123 -3.30 -1.98 -12.10
C PHE A 123 -2.45 -3.01 -11.34
N GLN A 124 -2.79 -4.30 -11.45
CA GLN A 124 -2.06 -5.37 -10.78
C GLN A 124 -0.58 -5.40 -11.17
N GLN A 125 -0.27 -5.26 -12.47
CA GLN A 125 1.11 -5.28 -12.96
C GLN A 125 1.92 -4.07 -12.47
N ILE A 126 1.30 -2.88 -12.42
CA ILE A 126 1.98 -1.68 -11.88
C ILE A 126 2.29 -1.87 -10.39
N CYS A 127 1.30 -2.34 -9.61
CA CYS A 127 1.44 -2.58 -8.18
C CYS A 127 2.44 -3.70 -7.87
N ALA A 128 2.40 -4.81 -8.61
CA ALA A 128 3.34 -5.93 -8.44
C ALA A 128 4.80 -5.52 -8.66
N ARG A 129 5.05 -4.53 -9.52
CA ARG A 129 6.39 -4.00 -9.81
C ARG A 129 6.79 -2.84 -8.88
N GLY A 130 5.95 -2.49 -7.91
CA GLY A 130 6.23 -1.43 -6.94
C GLY A 130 6.20 -0.01 -7.51
N ARG A 131 5.59 0.21 -8.68
CA ARG A 131 5.49 1.53 -9.32
C ARG A 131 4.18 2.25 -9.01
N CYS A 132 3.71 2.10 -7.77
CA CYS A 132 2.49 2.77 -7.29
C CYS A 132 2.59 4.31 -7.37
N SER A 133 3.79 4.88 -7.22
CA SER A 133 4.04 6.32 -7.41
C SER A 133 3.73 6.79 -8.84
N GLU A 134 4.07 5.97 -9.83
CA GLU A 134 3.76 6.26 -11.22
C GLU A 134 2.25 6.22 -11.48
N LEU A 135 1.56 5.21 -10.92
CA LEU A 135 0.11 5.12 -10.97
C LEU A 135 -0.55 6.38 -10.39
N LEU A 136 -0.07 6.85 -9.24
CA LEU A 136 -0.56 8.09 -8.62
C LEU A 136 -0.32 9.31 -9.51
N SER A 137 0.80 9.38 -10.22
CA SER A 137 1.06 10.48 -11.16
C SER A 137 0.05 10.50 -12.32
N TYR A 138 -0.38 9.33 -12.81
CA TYR A 138 -1.44 9.27 -13.82
C TYR A 138 -2.79 9.70 -13.25
N TRP A 139 -3.12 9.28 -12.04
CA TRP A 139 -4.35 9.72 -11.37
C TRP A 139 -4.38 11.22 -11.09
N GLN A 140 -3.23 11.83 -10.83
CA GLN A 140 -3.10 13.28 -10.73
C GLN A 140 -3.41 13.97 -12.07
N ILE A 141 -2.98 13.42 -13.20
CA ILE A 141 -3.28 13.97 -14.54
C ILE A 141 -4.79 13.89 -14.86
N VAL A 142 -5.47 12.84 -14.38
CA VAL A 142 -6.92 12.66 -14.53
C VAL A 142 -7.72 13.58 -13.61
N ASP A 143 -7.09 14.18 -12.59
CA ASP A 143 -7.69 15.07 -11.58
C ASP A 143 -8.78 14.41 -10.73
N TRP A 144 -8.56 13.17 -10.28
CA TRP A 144 -9.48 12.47 -9.37
C TRP A 144 -9.07 12.54 -7.91
N ASP A 145 -10.08 12.59 -7.03
CA ASP A 145 -9.89 12.43 -5.59
C ASP A 145 -9.46 10.98 -5.28
N ARG A 146 -8.65 10.81 -4.22
CA ARG A 146 -8.15 9.48 -3.83
C ARG A 146 -9.29 8.54 -3.41
N GLU A 147 -10.37 9.08 -2.83
CA GLU A 147 -11.54 8.31 -2.44
C GLU A 147 -12.34 7.83 -3.66
N LYS A 148 -12.58 8.73 -4.64
CA LYS A 148 -13.23 8.37 -5.92
C LYS A 148 -12.44 7.30 -6.67
N MET A 149 -11.11 7.41 -6.69
CA MET A 149 -10.23 6.39 -7.25
C MET A 149 -10.40 5.04 -6.54
N ALA A 150 -10.41 5.03 -5.21
CA ALA A 150 -10.58 3.81 -4.42
C ALA A 150 -11.92 3.14 -4.69
N GLU A 151 -13.01 3.92 -4.74
CA GLU A 151 -14.35 3.44 -5.08
C GLU A 151 -14.42 2.87 -6.49
N ALA A 152 -13.79 3.54 -7.47
CA ALA A 152 -13.76 3.08 -8.86
C ALA A 152 -13.03 1.73 -8.99
N TYR A 153 -11.88 1.56 -8.33
CA TYR A 153 -11.17 0.27 -8.31
C TYR A 153 -11.97 -0.81 -7.60
N PHE A 154 -12.62 -0.49 -6.48
CA PHE A 154 -13.47 -1.44 -5.78
C PHE A 154 -14.65 -1.90 -6.64
N ASN A 155 -15.29 -0.97 -7.35
CA ASN A 155 -16.36 -1.28 -8.29
C ASN A 155 -15.87 -2.10 -9.49
N ALA A 156 -14.67 -1.83 -10.01
CA ALA A 156 -14.06 -2.63 -11.07
C ALA A 156 -13.78 -4.07 -10.59
N CYS A 157 -13.26 -4.26 -9.37
CA CYS A 157 -13.08 -5.58 -8.78
C CYS A 157 -14.43 -6.32 -8.62
N LYS A 158 -15.47 -5.62 -8.16
CA LYS A 158 -16.82 -6.19 -8.03
C LYS A 158 -17.40 -6.61 -9.38
N GLN A 159 -17.18 -5.83 -10.44
CA GLN A 159 -17.56 -6.23 -11.79
C GLN A 159 -16.80 -7.48 -12.23
N SER A 160 -15.49 -7.54 -11.99
CA SER A 160 -14.69 -8.72 -12.30
C SER A 160 -15.16 -9.98 -11.52
N GLU A 161 -15.60 -9.82 -10.29
CA GLU A 161 -16.20 -10.89 -9.47
C GLU A 161 -17.46 -11.45 -10.13
N THR A 162 -18.36 -10.58 -10.61
CA THR A 162 -19.58 -11.01 -11.32
C THR A 162 -19.29 -11.71 -12.65
N VAL A 163 -18.23 -11.30 -13.35
CA VAL A 163 -17.82 -11.87 -14.64
C VAL A 163 -17.14 -13.22 -14.47
N ALA A 164 -16.38 -13.42 -13.38
CA ALA A 164 -15.65 -14.67 -13.13
C ALA A 164 -16.58 -15.86 -12.83
N GLY A 165 -17.83 -15.62 -12.37
CA GLY A 165 -18.78 -16.67 -12.02
C GLY A 165 -18.27 -17.59 -10.89
N GLN A 166 -18.91 -18.74 -10.69
CA GLN A 166 -18.53 -19.75 -9.68
C GLN A 166 -17.31 -20.62 -10.09
N GLY A 167 -16.45 -20.14 -10.98
CA GLY A 167 -15.23 -20.88 -11.34
C GLY A 167 -14.15 -20.65 -10.30
N ASP A 168 -13.77 -21.68 -9.54
CA ASP A 168 -12.80 -21.58 -8.42
C ASP A 168 -11.50 -20.86 -8.83
N SER A 169 -10.93 -21.18 -10.00
CA SER A 169 -9.71 -20.53 -10.49
C SER A 169 -9.87 -19.05 -10.89
N GLY A 170 -11.09 -18.63 -11.25
CA GLY A 170 -11.41 -17.25 -11.59
C GLY A 170 -11.60 -16.42 -10.33
N LEU A 171 -12.30 -16.96 -9.34
CA LEU A 171 -12.52 -16.34 -8.04
C LEU A 171 -11.20 -16.09 -7.30
N LEU A 172 -10.25 -17.04 -7.34
CA LEU A 172 -8.94 -16.83 -6.73
C LEU A 172 -8.16 -15.65 -7.34
N LYS A 173 -8.25 -15.44 -8.66
CA LYS A 173 -7.65 -14.26 -9.32
C LYS A 173 -8.31 -12.96 -8.87
N VAL A 174 -9.63 -12.98 -8.65
CA VAL A 174 -10.37 -11.84 -8.10
C VAL A 174 -9.97 -11.59 -6.64
N ALA A 175 -9.71 -12.62 -5.83
CA ALA A 175 -9.17 -12.43 -4.49
C ALA A 175 -7.78 -11.76 -4.54
N GLU A 176 -6.93 -12.11 -5.50
CA GLU A 176 -5.63 -11.45 -5.71
C GLU A 176 -5.77 -9.99 -6.14
N THR A 177 -6.75 -9.63 -6.99
CA THR A 177 -7.01 -8.22 -7.34
C THR A 177 -7.45 -7.43 -6.11
N TYR A 178 -8.37 -7.98 -5.30
CA TYR A 178 -8.82 -7.36 -4.06
C TYR A 178 -7.69 -7.22 -3.02
N GLU A 179 -6.82 -8.22 -2.87
CA GLU A 179 -5.65 -8.12 -1.99
C GLU A 179 -4.71 -7.00 -2.45
N THR A 180 -4.43 -6.94 -3.76
CA THR A 180 -3.57 -5.91 -4.35
C THR A 180 -4.14 -4.52 -4.14
N LEU A 181 -5.46 -4.35 -4.32
CA LEU A 181 -6.17 -3.11 -4.04
C LEU A 181 -6.09 -2.74 -2.55
N GLY A 182 -6.37 -3.68 -1.66
CA GLY A 182 -6.31 -3.44 -0.22
C GLY A 182 -4.92 -3.03 0.26
N ARG A 183 -3.87 -3.68 -0.25
CA ARG A 183 -2.48 -3.27 0.00
C ARG A 183 -2.18 -1.87 -0.51
N PHE A 184 -2.56 -1.57 -1.75
CA PHE A 184 -2.36 -0.25 -2.36
C PHE A 184 -3.06 0.85 -1.53
N LEU A 185 -4.33 0.66 -1.17
CA LEU A 185 -5.09 1.64 -0.38
C LEU A 185 -4.54 1.82 1.03
N ARG A 186 -4.07 0.73 1.66
CA ARG A 186 -3.37 0.79 2.96
C ARG A 186 -2.11 1.63 2.87
N ASP A 187 -1.30 1.42 1.82
CA ASP A 187 -0.05 2.16 1.62
C ASP A 187 -0.33 3.66 1.33
N LEU A 188 -1.50 4.01 0.80
CA LEU A 188 -1.98 5.40 0.66
C LEU A 188 -2.54 6.02 1.96
N GLY A 189 -2.73 5.23 3.02
CA GLY A 189 -3.37 5.65 4.27
C GLY A 189 -4.91 5.66 4.22
N LEU A 190 -5.53 5.14 3.16
CA LEU A 190 -6.98 5.00 3.01
C LEU A 190 -7.48 3.73 3.70
N LEU A 191 -7.31 3.67 5.03
CA LEU A 191 -7.61 2.49 5.84
C LEU A 191 -9.09 2.06 5.77
N PRO A 192 -10.07 2.99 5.80
CA PRO A 192 -11.49 2.63 5.70
C PRO A 192 -11.86 1.95 4.37
N GLN A 193 -11.24 2.38 3.26
CA GLN A 193 -11.48 1.81 1.93
C GLN A 193 -10.68 0.52 1.71
N ALA A 194 -9.53 0.35 2.36
CA ALA A 194 -8.72 -0.86 2.28
C ALA A 194 -9.38 -2.08 2.97
N LEU A 195 -10.09 -1.85 4.08
CA LEU A 195 -10.74 -2.90 4.87
C LEU A 195 -11.70 -3.78 4.05
N PRO A 196 -12.72 -3.23 3.36
CA PRO A 196 -13.66 -4.05 2.60
C PRO A 196 -12.96 -4.82 1.47
N ALA A 197 -11.92 -4.26 0.84
CA ALA A 197 -11.17 -4.98 -0.18
C ALA A 197 -10.44 -6.20 0.40
N LEU A 198 -9.74 -6.05 1.51
CA LEU A 198 -9.03 -7.18 2.16
C LEU A 198 -9.98 -8.21 2.76
N GLN A 199 -11.13 -7.79 3.31
CA GLN A 199 -12.16 -8.72 3.81
C GLN A 199 -12.74 -9.56 2.68
N ARG A 200 -13.10 -8.95 1.54
CA ARG A 200 -13.61 -9.70 0.39
C ARG A 200 -12.56 -10.66 -0.19
N ALA A 201 -11.28 -10.29 -0.19
CA ALA A 201 -10.21 -11.22 -0.58
C ALA A 201 -10.11 -12.44 0.36
N LEU A 202 -10.29 -12.24 1.67
CA LEU A 202 -10.32 -13.33 2.65
C LEU A 202 -11.54 -14.22 2.43
N GLU A 203 -12.75 -13.65 2.36
CA GLU A 203 -14.01 -14.38 2.16
C GLU A 203 -13.94 -15.29 0.92
N ILE A 204 -13.44 -14.76 -0.21
CA ILE A 204 -13.31 -15.55 -1.43
C ILE A 204 -12.36 -16.73 -1.21
N ARG A 205 -11.21 -16.53 -0.55
CA ARG A 205 -10.25 -17.60 -0.28
C ARG A 205 -10.76 -18.63 0.71
N GLU A 206 -11.47 -18.21 1.76
CA GLU A 206 -12.11 -19.14 2.72
C GLU A 206 -13.20 -20.00 2.06
N THR A 207 -13.88 -19.48 1.03
CA THR A 207 -14.89 -20.26 0.29
C THR A 207 -14.29 -21.18 -0.77
N ALA A 208 -13.15 -20.82 -1.37
CA ALA A 208 -12.55 -21.53 -2.49
C ALA A 208 -11.39 -22.46 -2.10
N LEU A 209 -10.83 -22.29 -0.91
CA LEU A 209 -9.67 -23.04 -0.40
C LEU A 209 -9.98 -23.65 0.96
N ASP A 210 -9.16 -24.61 1.36
CA ASP A 210 -9.22 -25.15 2.72
C ASP A 210 -8.85 -24.07 3.75
N PRO A 211 -9.43 -24.08 4.96
CA PRO A 211 -9.15 -23.08 6.00
C PRO A 211 -7.66 -22.98 6.38
N ASP A 212 -6.93 -24.08 6.25
CA ASP A 212 -5.50 -24.16 6.53
C ASP A 212 -4.63 -23.74 5.33
N ASP A 213 -5.20 -23.30 4.20
CA ASP A 213 -4.40 -22.93 3.04
C ASP A 213 -3.50 -21.69 3.33
N PRO A 214 -2.20 -21.71 2.96
CA PRO A 214 -1.30 -20.57 3.14
C PRO A 214 -1.80 -19.24 2.57
N LEU A 215 -2.67 -19.25 1.54
CA LEU A 215 -3.29 -18.06 0.97
C LEU A 215 -4.33 -17.44 1.91
N VAL A 216 -5.02 -18.23 2.73
CA VAL A 216 -5.90 -17.74 3.81
C VAL A 216 -5.04 -17.07 4.89
N GLY A 217 -3.95 -17.72 5.30
CA GLY A 217 -2.95 -17.12 6.20
C GLY A 217 -2.39 -15.79 5.68
N ARG A 218 -2.11 -15.71 4.38
CA ARG A 218 -1.67 -14.46 3.72
C ARG A 218 -2.75 -13.36 3.77
N SER A 219 -4.02 -13.68 3.54
CA SER A 219 -5.12 -12.70 3.68
C SER A 219 -5.21 -12.15 5.10
N LEU A 220 -5.13 -13.03 6.10
CA LEU A 220 -5.17 -12.66 7.52
C LEU A 220 -4.00 -11.75 7.89
N HIS A 221 -2.79 -12.04 7.40
CA HIS A 221 -1.64 -11.17 7.56
C HIS A 221 -1.87 -9.76 7.00
N GLN A 222 -2.49 -9.63 5.81
CA GLN A 222 -2.77 -8.32 5.23
C GLN A 222 -3.78 -7.53 6.06
N LEU A 223 -4.83 -8.19 6.56
CA LEU A 223 -5.80 -7.58 7.48
C LEU A 223 -5.14 -7.17 8.80
N ALA A 224 -4.29 -8.03 9.36
CA ALA A 224 -3.54 -7.73 10.58
C ALA A 224 -2.67 -6.47 10.41
N CYS A 225 -1.95 -6.37 9.29
CA CYS A 225 -1.16 -5.17 8.96
C CYS A 225 -2.03 -3.92 8.86
N LEU A 226 -3.22 -4.03 8.24
CA LEU A 226 -4.18 -2.92 8.15
C LEU A 226 -4.64 -2.47 9.55
N HIS A 227 -5.03 -3.41 10.41
CA HIS A 227 -5.44 -3.14 11.78
C HIS A 227 -4.32 -2.53 12.63
N ALA A 228 -3.09 -3.00 12.46
CA ALA A 228 -1.92 -2.45 13.13
C ALA A 228 -1.65 -0.99 12.73
N GLN A 229 -1.81 -0.66 11.44
CA GLN A 229 -1.68 0.72 10.94
C GLN A 229 -2.84 1.60 11.41
N TRP A 230 -4.04 1.03 11.60
CA TRP A 230 -5.19 1.72 12.17
C TRP A 230 -5.12 1.92 13.68
N GLY A 231 -4.11 1.37 14.35
CA GLY A 231 -3.93 1.45 15.81
C GLY A 231 -4.72 0.40 16.61
N LYS A 232 -5.42 -0.52 15.95
CA LYS A 232 -6.16 -1.61 16.60
C LYS A 232 -5.23 -2.79 16.88
N LEU A 233 -4.27 -2.58 17.78
CA LEU A 233 -3.15 -3.50 18.01
C LEU A 233 -3.61 -4.88 18.49
N SER A 234 -4.62 -4.96 19.37
CA SER A 234 -5.14 -6.24 19.87
C SER A 234 -5.74 -7.11 18.75
N THR A 235 -6.55 -6.50 17.86
CA THR A 235 -7.11 -7.22 16.71
C THR A 235 -6.02 -7.64 15.71
N ALA A 236 -4.97 -6.83 15.56
CA ALA A 236 -3.85 -7.20 14.70
C ALA A 236 -3.08 -8.40 15.27
N GLU A 237 -2.92 -8.46 16.59
CA GLU A 237 -2.23 -9.57 17.28
C GLU A 237 -2.97 -10.89 17.08
N THR A 238 -4.29 -10.91 17.25
CA THR A 238 -5.11 -12.11 17.04
C THR A 238 -5.02 -12.61 15.61
N LEU A 239 -5.06 -11.69 14.63
CA LEU A 239 -4.97 -12.04 13.22
C LEU A 239 -3.57 -12.55 12.83
N HIS A 240 -2.51 -11.93 13.33
CA HIS A 240 -1.14 -12.40 13.09
C HIS A 240 -0.87 -13.76 13.72
N ARG A 241 -1.40 -14.03 14.93
CA ARG A 241 -1.31 -15.36 15.55
C ARG A 241 -2.02 -16.43 14.73
N HIS A 242 -3.23 -16.13 14.23
CA HIS A 242 -3.97 -17.07 13.40
C HIS A 242 -3.24 -17.34 12.06
N ALA A 243 -2.70 -16.30 11.42
CA ALA A 243 -1.87 -16.46 10.23
C ALA A 243 -0.60 -17.29 10.50
N LEU A 244 0.03 -17.09 11.66
CA LEU A 244 1.21 -17.85 12.09
C LEU A 244 0.87 -19.32 12.29
N GLU A 245 -0.24 -19.64 12.96
CA GLU A 245 -0.70 -21.01 13.19
C GLU A 245 -0.90 -21.74 11.86
N ILE A 246 -1.64 -21.15 10.92
CA ILE A 246 -1.85 -21.69 9.57
C ILE A 246 -0.52 -21.94 8.86
N CYS A 247 0.41 -20.97 8.89
CA CYS A 247 1.71 -21.12 8.23
C CYS A 247 2.58 -22.22 8.88
N GLN A 248 2.53 -22.36 10.20
CA GLN A 248 3.30 -23.37 10.93
C GLN A 248 2.77 -24.78 10.69
N THR A 249 1.45 -24.97 10.70
CA THR A 249 0.83 -26.28 10.49
C THR A 249 1.05 -26.79 9.07
N THR A 250 0.99 -25.91 8.06
CA THR A 250 1.03 -26.30 6.65
C THR A 250 2.42 -26.31 6.04
N LEU A 251 3.28 -25.34 6.37
CA LEU A 251 4.59 -25.16 5.73
C LEU A 251 5.75 -25.57 6.64
N GLY A 252 5.48 -25.80 7.92
CA GLY A 252 6.48 -26.11 8.93
C GLY A 252 7.16 -24.85 9.51
N PRO A 253 7.83 -24.99 10.67
CA PRO A 253 8.34 -23.86 11.45
C PRO A 253 9.52 -23.11 10.80
N GLU A 254 10.25 -23.74 9.87
CA GLU A 254 11.42 -23.13 9.22
C GLU A 254 11.06 -22.33 7.95
N HIS A 255 9.78 -22.28 7.57
CA HIS A 255 9.38 -21.63 6.33
C HIS A 255 9.50 -20.09 6.43
N PRO A 256 9.95 -19.37 5.37
CA PRO A 256 10.09 -17.91 5.39
C PRO A 256 8.81 -17.14 5.76
N LEU A 257 7.63 -17.70 5.49
CA LEU A 257 6.36 -17.09 5.90
C LEU A 257 6.16 -17.12 7.42
N VAL A 258 6.61 -18.17 8.12
CA VAL A 258 6.57 -18.24 9.59
C VAL A 258 7.47 -17.17 10.19
N ALA A 259 8.69 -17.02 9.67
CA ALA A 259 9.60 -15.95 10.09
C ALA A 259 8.98 -14.56 9.90
N ARG A 260 8.33 -14.32 8.75
CA ARG A 260 7.64 -13.06 8.48
C ARG A 260 6.51 -12.76 9.47
N GLU A 261 5.71 -13.76 9.85
CA GLU A 261 4.63 -13.56 10.84
C GLU A 261 5.20 -13.31 12.25
N LEU A 262 6.27 -14.00 12.63
CA LEU A 262 6.98 -13.75 13.91
C LEU A 262 7.57 -12.34 13.97
N ASP A 263 8.20 -11.88 12.89
CA ASP A 263 8.72 -10.51 12.78
C ASP A 263 7.59 -9.48 12.89
N ALA A 264 6.44 -9.74 12.25
CA ALA A 264 5.28 -8.86 12.33
C ALA A 264 4.73 -8.76 13.77
N LEU A 265 4.64 -9.89 14.49
CA LEU A 265 4.26 -9.92 15.91
C LEU A 265 5.28 -9.18 16.79
N ALA A 266 6.59 -9.35 16.56
CA ALA A 266 7.61 -8.65 17.31
C ALA A 266 7.50 -7.12 17.16
N VAL A 267 7.30 -6.64 15.93
CA VAL A 267 7.05 -5.21 15.65
C VAL A 267 5.76 -4.73 16.34
N LEU A 268 4.72 -5.56 16.36
CA LEU A 268 3.47 -5.23 17.02
C LEU A 268 3.62 -5.09 18.54
N TYR A 269 4.33 -6.02 19.19
CA TYR A 269 4.59 -5.95 20.63
C TYR A 269 5.44 -4.75 21.01
N GLN A 270 6.44 -4.41 20.21
CA GLN A 270 7.23 -3.19 20.43
C GLN A 270 6.34 -1.92 20.34
N LYS A 271 5.35 -1.90 19.44
CA LYS A 271 4.37 -0.80 19.37
C LYS A 271 3.46 -0.78 20.61
N MET A 272 2.98 -1.93 21.07
CA MET A 272 2.15 -2.02 22.27
C MET A 272 2.90 -1.54 23.52
N GLU A 273 4.15 -1.97 23.72
CA GLU A 273 4.98 -1.55 24.86
C GLU A 273 5.16 -0.03 24.88
N LYS A 274 5.46 0.58 23.72
CA LYS A 274 5.55 2.05 23.61
C LYS A 274 4.25 2.75 23.99
N VAL A 275 3.10 2.21 23.59
CA VAL A 275 1.79 2.77 23.97
C VAL A 275 1.57 2.68 25.47
N VAL A 276 1.92 1.57 26.10
CA VAL A 276 1.82 1.40 27.56
C VAL A 276 2.73 2.38 28.29
N VAL A 277 3.99 2.52 27.88
CA VAL A 277 4.94 3.48 28.47
C VAL A 277 4.43 4.93 28.33
N LEU A 278 3.90 5.30 27.16
CA LEU A 278 3.33 6.63 26.92
C LEU A 278 2.10 6.88 27.81
N LEU A 279 1.20 5.89 27.94
CA LEU A 279 0.04 5.98 28.81
C LEU A 279 0.45 6.16 30.27
N VAL A 280 1.44 5.40 30.76
CA VAL A 280 1.96 5.54 32.12
C VAL A 280 2.57 6.93 32.33
N ALA A 281 3.37 7.43 31.38
CA ALA A 281 3.94 8.77 31.46
C ALA A 281 2.86 9.87 31.52
N LEU A 282 1.82 9.75 30.68
CA LEU A 282 0.71 10.69 30.65
C LEU A 282 -0.12 10.63 31.94
N VAL A 283 -0.32 9.44 32.51
CA VAL A 283 -0.95 9.27 33.83
C VAL A 283 -0.10 9.92 34.92
N VAL A 284 1.22 9.77 34.90
CA VAL A 284 2.12 10.41 35.88
C VAL A 284 2.05 11.93 35.77
N GLU A 285 2.06 12.49 34.56
CA GLU A 285 1.92 13.94 34.35
C GLU A 285 0.56 14.46 34.83
N VAL A 286 -0.54 13.78 34.48
CA VAL A 286 -1.89 14.16 34.93
C VAL A 286 -2.00 14.07 36.45
N VAL A 287 -1.47 13.01 37.08
CA VAL A 287 -1.44 12.88 38.54
C VAL A 287 -0.61 13.98 39.18
N ALA A 288 0.52 14.38 38.59
CA ALA A 288 1.34 15.48 39.09
C ALA A 288 0.60 16.82 39.02
N VAL A 289 -0.10 17.11 37.91
CA VAL A 289 -0.91 18.34 37.76
C VAL A 289 -2.07 18.37 38.77
N VAL A 290 -2.82 17.27 38.90
CA VAL A 290 -3.92 17.17 39.86
C VAL A 290 -3.40 17.27 41.30
N ALA A 291 -2.24 16.67 41.61
CA ALA A 291 -1.64 16.80 42.93
C ALA A 291 -1.26 18.25 43.24
N VAL A 292 -0.72 19.00 42.29
CA VAL A 292 -0.41 20.43 42.45
C VAL A 292 -1.70 21.24 42.67
N GLU A 293 -2.76 21.01 41.90
CA GLU A 293 -4.04 21.71 42.10
C GLU A 293 -4.69 21.37 43.43
N VAL A 294 -4.70 20.10 43.83
CA VAL A 294 -5.23 19.66 45.13
C VAL A 294 -4.42 20.28 46.28
N VAL A 295 -3.09 20.32 46.18
CA VAL A 295 -2.24 20.98 47.18
C VAL A 295 -2.53 22.48 47.27
N VAL A 296 -2.74 23.16 46.14
CA VAL A 296 -3.12 24.58 46.12
C VAL A 296 -4.50 24.79 46.75
N VAL A 297 -5.50 23.95 46.43
CA VAL A 297 -6.85 24.05 46.99
C VAL A 297 -6.86 23.75 48.50
N VAL A 298 -6.11 22.74 48.95
CA VAL A 298 -5.96 22.40 50.37
C VAL A 298 -5.19 23.50 51.12
N ALA A 299 -4.14 24.08 50.53
CA ALA A 299 -3.40 25.18 51.13
C ALA A 299 -4.25 26.46 51.26
N VAL A 300 -5.18 26.70 50.32
CA VAL A 300 -6.11 27.84 50.37
C VAL A 300 -7.27 27.60 51.34
N LEU A 301 -7.69 26.34 51.57
CA LEU A 301 -8.84 26.01 52.44
C LEU A 301 -8.48 25.61 53.88
N VAL A 302 -7.26 25.14 54.17
CA VAL A 302 -6.89 24.52 55.47
C VAL A 302 -6.12 25.44 56.42
N VAL A 303 -5.79 26.66 56.00
CA VAL A 303 -5.35 27.70 56.94
C VAL A 303 -6.61 28.30 57.61
N PRO A 304 -6.97 28.03 58.88
CA PRO A 304 -6.35 27.20 59.94
C PRO A 304 -7.35 26.38 60.79
N VAL A 305 -7.41 25.04 60.74
CA VAL A 305 -8.13 24.24 61.78
C VAL A 305 -7.51 22.85 62.00
N VAL A 306 -6.74 22.67 63.07
CA VAL A 306 -6.45 21.40 63.76
C VAL A 306 -6.36 21.79 65.25
N VAL A 307 -7.01 21.15 66.23
CA VAL A 307 -6.73 19.82 66.82
C VAL A 307 -7.93 19.41 67.71
N VAL A 308 -8.31 18.11 67.75
CA VAL A 308 -8.50 17.25 68.97
C VAL A 308 -8.91 15.83 68.56
N ALA A 309 -8.27 14.86 69.22
CA ALA A 309 -8.23 13.41 69.02
C ALA A 309 -9.44 12.60 69.52
N GLY A 310 -9.55 11.31 69.13
CA GLY A 310 -10.30 10.32 69.90
C GLY A 310 -10.60 8.95 69.25
N VAL A 311 -9.79 7.93 69.60
CA VAL A 311 -10.10 6.52 69.95
C VAL A 311 -11.06 5.65 69.10
N VAL A 312 -10.62 4.42 68.75
CA VAL A 312 -11.19 3.08 69.07
C VAL A 312 -10.94 2.06 67.94
N ALA A 313 -10.54 0.86 68.38
CA ALA A 313 -10.16 -0.33 67.63
C ALA A 313 -11.32 -1.15 67.03
N VAL A 314 -10.95 -2.27 66.39
CA VAL A 314 -11.67 -3.55 66.22
C VAL A 314 -12.14 -3.88 64.78
N VAL A 315 -11.37 -4.79 64.17
CA VAL A 315 -11.73 -6.01 63.41
C VAL A 315 -13.17 -6.13 62.85
N ALA A 316 -13.21 -6.26 61.51
CA ALA A 316 -14.06 -7.08 60.62
C ALA A 316 -15.49 -7.46 61.04
N GLU A 317 -16.50 -7.12 60.23
CA GLU A 317 -17.14 -8.02 59.23
C GLU A 317 -18.37 -7.37 58.58
N ALA A 318 -18.70 -7.85 57.36
CA ALA A 318 -19.97 -7.79 56.64
C ALA A 318 -20.20 -6.68 55.56
N ALA A 319 -20.55 -7.19 54.37
CA ALA A 319 -21.03 -6.55 53.13
C ALA A 319 -19.96 -5.92 52.22
N GLY A 320 -19.50 -6.74 51.25
CA GLY A 320 -18.41 -6.42 50.33
C GLY A 320 -18.75 -5.48 49.17
N VAL A 321 -17.72 -4.75 48.73
CA VAL A 321 -17.22 -4.72 47.35
C VAL A 321 -15.72 -4.43 47.42
N VAL A 322 -14.92 -5.36 46.92
CA VAL A 322 -13.48 -5.22 46.72
C VAL A 322 -13.26 -4.55 45.37
N VAL A 323 -12.71 -3.33 45.35
CA VAL A 323 -11.93 -2.86 44.21
C VAL A 323 -10.61 -2.35 44.74
N VAL A 324 -9.58 -3.16 44.49
CA VAL A 324 -8.17 -2.88 44.72
C VAL A 324 -7.77 -1.75 43.76
N LEU A 325 -7.66 -0.53 44.26
CA LEU A 325 -6.73 0.44 43.71
C LEU A 325 -5.76 0.80 44.83
N VAL A 326 -4.53 0.35 44.68
CA VAL A 326 -3.40 0.69 45.55
C VAL A 326 -3.15 2.19 45.40
N VAL A 327 -3.73 2.98 46.31
CA VAL A 327 -3.24 4.33 46.62
C VAL A 327 -2.81 4.27 48.08
N VAL A 328 -1.50 4.20 48.27
CA VAL A 328 -0.84 4.28 49.56
C VAL A 328 -1.29 5.57 50.25
N ILE A 329 -2.10 5.42 51.30
CA ILE A 329 -2.48 6.53 52.18
C ILE A 329 -1.22 6.90 52.97
N VAL A 330 -0.63 8.05 52.66
CA VAL A 330 0.38 8.68 53.51
C VAL A 330 -0.37 9.45 54.60
N VAL A 331 -0.62 8.78 55.73
CA VAL A 331 -1.05 9.43 56.98
C VAL A 331 0.17 10.13 57.59
N ILE A 332 0.18 11.45 57.64
CA ILE A 332 1.12 12.21 58.48
C ILE A 332 0.33 12.83 59.62
N VAL A 333 0.39 12.18 60.78
CA VAL A 333 0.09 12.80 62.08
C VAL A 333 1.42 13.15 62.71
N VAL A 334 1.69 14.44 62.92
CA VAL A 334 2.74 14.89 63.85
C VAL A 334 2.15 15.95 64.77
N VAL A 335 2.01 15.56 66.03
CA VAL A 335 1.73 16.42 67.20
C VAL A 335 3.07 16.66 67.92
N VAL A 336 3.20 17.81 68.60
CA VAL A 336 3.94 18.12 69.87
C VAL A 336 4.73 19.45 69.74
N VAL A 337 4.28 20.61 70.27
CA VAL A 337 4.21 21.19 71.67
C VAL A 337 5.46 22.02 72.05
N VAL A 338 5.24 23.08 72.86
CA VAL A 338 6.17 24.02 73.58
C VAL A 338 6.49 25.28 72.76
N GLU A 339 6.14 26.52 73.13
CA GLU A 339 5.93 27.21 74.42
C GLU A 339 4.86 28.32 74.30
#